data_AF-A0A0C4DGB9-F1
#
_entry.id   AF-A0A0C4DGB9-F1
#
_cell.length_a   1.000
_cell.length_b   1.000
_cell.length_c   1.000
_cell.angle_alpha   90.00
_cell.angle_beta   90.00
_cell.angle_gamma   90.00
#
_symmetry.space_group_name_H-M   'P 1'
#
loop_
_entity.id
_entity.type
_entity.pdbx_description
1 polymer ?
#
loop_
_entity_poly.entity_id
_entity_poly.type
_entity_poly.pdbx_seq_one_letter_code
_entity_poly.pdbx_strand_id
1 'polypeptide(L)' 'MALYHTEERGQPCSQNYRLFFKNVTGHYISPFHDIPLKVNSKEDTEAQGIFIDLSKIWKMAFL' A
#
# COMPACT_ATOMS: atom_id res chain seq x y z
N MET A 1 8.23 -2.08 -2.79
CA MET A 1 7.97 -3.50 -2.46
C MET A 1 6.50 -3.78 -2.76
N ALA A 2 6.16 -4.90 -3.42
CA ALA A 2 4.76 -5.28 -3.60
C ALA A 2 4.17 -5.71 -2.24
N LEU A 3 2.95 -5.27 -1.91
CA LEU A 3 2.30 -5.56 -0.62
C LEU A 3 1.89 -7.04 -0.48
N TYR A 4 1.76 -7.72 -1.63
CA TYR A 4 1.37 -9.11 -1.74
C TYR A 4 2.25 -9.82 -2.76
N HIS A 5 2.48 -11.11 -2.53
CA HIS A 5 3.20 -12.00 -3.43
C HIS A 5 2.29 -13.12 -3.90
N THR A 6 2.53 -13.61 -5.11
CA THR A 6 1.82 -14.74 -5.69
C THR A 6 2.74 -15.95 -5.81
N GLU A 7 2.24 -17.13 -5.45
CA GLU A 7 2.90 -18.41 -5.64
C GLU A 7 2.05 -19.27 -6.58
N GLU A 8 2.60 -19.54 -7.76
CA GLU A 8 1.98 -20.40 -8.76
C GLU A 8 2.38 -21.85 -8.50
N ARG A 9 1.38 -22.75 -8.51
CA ARG A 9 1.60 -24.19 -8.41
C ARG A 9 0.94 -24.90 -9.58
N GLY A 10 1.68 -25.83 -10.18
CA GLY A 10 1.25 -26.62 -11.32
C GLY A 10 1.61 -25.97 -12.66
N GLN A 11 1.17 -26.59 -13.76
CA GLN A 11 1.35 -26.04 -15.09
C GLN A 11 0.29 -24.96 -15.37
N PRO A 12 0.69 -23.82 -15.96
CA PRO A 12 -0.26 -22.86 -16.52
C PRO A 12 -1.24 -23.58 -17.48
N CYS A 13 -2.50 -23.14 -17.47
CA CYS A 13 -3.57 -23.69 -18.32
C CYS A 13 -3.94 -25.17 -18.05
N SER A 14 -3.57 -25.73 -16.89
CA SER A 14 -3.97 -27.08 -16.46
C SER A 14 -5.03 -27.04 -15.35
N GLN A 15 -5.83 -28.11 -15.22
CA GLN A 15 -6.80 -28.29 -14.11
C GLN A 15 -6.12 -28.22 -12.73
N ASN A 16 -4.83 -28.57 -12.65
CA ASN A 16 -4.04 -28.56 -11.43
C ASN A 16 -3.43 -27.19 -11.10
N TYR A 17 -3.66 -26.19 -11.95
CA TYR A 17 -3.13 -24.84 -11.75
C TYR A 17 -3.79 -24.19 -10.55
N ARG A 18 -2.96 -23.72 -9.61
CA ARG A 18 -3.40 -23.02 -8.41
C ARG A 18 -2.53 -21.78 -8.19
N LEU A 19 -3.19 -20.67 -7.88
CA LEU A 19 -2.53 -19.41 -7.55
C LEU A 19 -2.79 -19.11 -6.07
N PHE A 20 -1.73 -19.05 -5.28
CA PHE A 20 -1.78 -18.70 -3.86
C PHE A 20 -1.29 -17.29 -3.64
N PHE A 21 -1.94 -16.56 -2.73
CA PHE A 21 -1.54 -15.21 -2.34
C PHE A 21 -0.85 -15.26 -0.99
N LYS A 22 0.19 -14.45 -0.82
CA LYS A 22 0.92 -14.25 0.43
C LYS A 22 1.04 -12.79 0.76
N ASN A 23 1.03 -12.46 2.05
CA ASN A 23 1.37 -11.13 2.52
C ASN A 23 2.91 -10.93 2.59
N VAL A 24 3.35 -9.73 2.95
CA VAL A 24 4.77 -9.40 3.16
C VAL A 24 5.46 -10.24 4.24
N THR A 25 4.68 -10.80 5.17
CA THR A 25 5.15 -11.69 6.24
C THR A 25 5.31 -13.15 5.76
N GLY A 26 4.90 -13.46 4.52
CA GLY A 26 4.95 -14.81 3.96
C GLY A 26 3.78 -15.72 4.35
N HIS A 27 2.78 -15.20 5.08
CA HIS A 27 1.57 -15.94 5.41
C HIS A 27 0.65 -16.03 4.19
N TYR A 28 0.08 -17.22 3.97
CA TYR A 28 -0.95 -17.42 2.96
C TYR A 28 -2.22 -16.66 3.34
N ILE A 29 -2.73 -15.87 2.41
CA ILE A 29 -3.93 -15.06 2.57
C ILE A 29 -4.95 -15.41 1.50
N SER A 30 -6.24 -15.26 1.84
CA SER A 30 -7.33 -15.44 0.89
C SER A 30 -7.66 -14.12 0.20
N PRO A 31 -7.65 -14.05 -1.15
CA PRO A 31 -7.97 -12.83 -1.86
C PRO A 31 -9.41 -12.33 -1.62
N PHE A 32 -10.33 -13.21 -1.21
CA PHE A 32 -11.72 -12.87 -0.96
C PHE A 32 -12.00 -12.33 0.45
N HIS A 33 -11.11 -12.61 1.42
CA HIS A 33 -11.36 -12.28 2.83
C HIS A 33 -10.35 -11.27 3.38
N ASP A 34 -9.09 -11.36 2.95
CA ASP A 34 -7.99 -10.60 3.57
C ASP A 34 -7.58 -9.38 2.73
N ILE A 35 -7.96 -9.33 1.45
CA ILE A 35 -7.64 -8.22 0.55
C ILE A 35 -8.88 -7.33 0.41
N PRO A 36 -8.82 -6.07 0.85
CA PRO A 36 -9.96 -5.16 0.73
C PRO A 36 -10.22 -4.81 -0.74
N LEU A 37 -11.50 -4.84 -1.14
CA LEU A 37 -11.92 -4.52 -2.52
C LEU A 37 -11.61 -3.08 -2.92
N LYS A 38 -11.72 -2.15 -1.97
CA LYS A 38 -11.30 -0.77 -2.13
C LYS A 38 -10.01 -0.60 -1.36
N VAL A 39 -8.94 -0.29 -2.09
CA VAL A 39 -7.80 0.37 -1.45
C VAL A 39 -8.34 1.71 -0.97
N ASN A 40 -8.39 1.90 0.35
CA ASN A 40 -8.47 3.26 0.87
C ASN A 40 -7.23 3.96 0.35
N SER A 41 -7.35 4.72 -0.73
CA SER A 41 -6.38 5.70 -1.18
C SER A 41 -6.38 6.83 -0.15
N LYS A 42 -5.99 6.49 1.08
CA LYS A 42 -5.43 7.48 1.97
C LYS A 42 -4.02 7.66 1.48
N GLU A 43 -3.90 8.49 0.46
CA GLU A 43 -2.71 9.29 0.21
C GLU A 43 -2.56 10.30 1.38
N ASP A 44 -2.60 9.82 2.62
CA ASP A 44 -2.60 10.63 3.85
C ASP A 44 -1.38 10.27 4.71
N THR A 45 -0.23 10.13 4.07
CA THR A 45 1.11 10.12 4.70
C THR A 45 2.09 10.26 3.52
N GLU A 46 2.85 11.34 3.29
CA GLU A 46 3.45 12.34 4.18
C GLU A 46 3.74 13.64 3.39
N ALA A 47 2.71 14.45 3.12
CA ALA A 47 2.92 15.91 2.97
C ALA A 47 2.63 16.63 4.30
N GLN A 48 2.75 15.91 5.42
CA GLN A 48 2.82 16.49 6.77
C GLN A 48 4.26 16.95 7.04
N GLY A 49 4.69 17.91 6.24
CA GLY A 49 5.94 18.60 6.39
C GLY A 49 5.88 19.74 5.40
N ILE A 50 5.89 20.98 5.91
CA ILE A 50 5.69 22.23 5.16
C ILE A 50 4.21 22.69 5.13
N PHE A 51 3.53 22.73 6.30
CA PHE A 51 2.62 23.85 6.55
C PHE A 51 3.51 25.03 6.96
N ILE A 52 3.99 25.79 5.97
CA ILE A 52 4.66 27.05 6.27
C ILE A 52 3.60 27.98 6.79
N ASP A 53 3.60 28.20 8.10
CA ASP A 53 2.83 29.29 8.68
C ASP A 53 3.39 30.62 8.15
N LEU A 54 2.71 31.17 7.14
CA LEU A 54 3.07 32.43 6.49
C LEU A 54 3.11 33.60 7.48
N SER A 55 2.47 33.49 8.65
CA SER A 55 2.55 34.50 9.70
C SER A 55 3.96 34.60 10.31
N LYS A 56 4.73 33.49 10.36
CA LYS A 56 6.14 33.50 10.80
C LYS A 56 7.05 34.20 9.81
N ILE A 57 6.80 34.04 8.51
CA ILE A 57 7.58 34.70 7.46
C ILE A 57 7.35 36.21 7.49
N TRP A 58 6.11 36.66 7.69
CA TRP A 58 5.80 38.08 7.75
C TRP A 58 6.39 38.78 8.98
N LYS A 59 6.53 38.07 10.10
CA LYS A 59 7.10 38.61 11.35
C LYS A 59 8.63 38.80 11.29
N MET A 60 9.33 38.06 10.43
CA MET A 60 10.78 38.20 10.22
C MET A 60 11.14 39.28 9.19
N ALA A 61 10.21 39.63 8.29
CA ALA A 61 10.41 40.70 7.30
C ALA A 61 10.20 42.12 7.86
N PHE A 62 9.73 42.23 9.11
CA PHE A 62 9.46 43.50 9.81
C PHE A 62 10.27 43.64 11.12
N LEU A 63 11.38 42.90 11.26
CA LEU A 63 12.35 43.06 12.36
C LEU A 63 13.67 43.64 11.84
#